data_AF-A0A954RTD5-F1
#
_entry.id   AF-A0A954RTD5-F1
#
_cell.length_a   1.000
_cell.length_b   1.000
_cell.length_c   1.000
_cell.angle_alpha   90.00
_cell.angle_beta   90.00
_cell.angle_gamma   90.00
#
_symmetry.space_group_name_H-M   'P 1'
#
loop_
_entity.id
_entity.type
_entity.pdbx_description
1 polymer ?
#
loop_
_entity_poly.entity_id
_entity_poly.type
_entity_poly.pdbx_seq_one_letter_code
_entity_poly.pdbx_strand_id
1 'polypeptide(L)'
;PAPTPTVTMRRGQGINGSDRVMLAWPDNAIQNAWLEVRLKSGASTLLGDDDLFYFGNAVGETGTVAGNTFVTSIDVIGARDNQRGPFDLASIENVYDFNRDRLVSSTDVIIARDHQSGALTSLPLITVPLSVGATVAAGIAQETAWPADERTMAANVPTAWPLGDVNFDGRFDSSDLVAVFQRGKFNADQSLQDATWADGDWDGDGDFDLEDLIAAVASERILRRGALV
;
A
#
# COMPACT_ATOMS: atom_id res chain seq x y z
N PRO A 1 -18.16 -17.10 6.52
CA PRO A 1 -17.75 -15.94 7.35
C PRO A 1 -16.52 -16.34 8.15
N ALA A 2 -15.55 -15.43 8.34
CA ALA A 2 -14.37 -15.73 9.16
C ALA A 2 -14.76 -16.01 10.62
N PRO A 3 -14.04 -16.88 11.34
CA PRO A 3 -14.26 -17.06 12.78
C PRO A 3 -14.06 -15.75 13.54
N THR A 4 -14.62 -15.66 14.74
CA THR A 4 -14.42 -14.46 15.58
C THR A 4 -12.95 -14.34 16.00
N PRO A 5 -12.27 -13.22 15.68
CA PRO A 5 -10.90 -13.01 16.15
C PRO A 5 -10.86 -12.70 17.64
N THR A 6 -9.73 -13.00 18.26
CA THR A 6 -9.29 -12.31 19.48
C THR A 6 -8.76 -10.94 19.08
N VAL A 7 -9.27 -9.87 19.70
CA VAL A 7 -8.86 -8.49 19.42
C VAL A 7 -8.07 -7.96 20.61
N THR A 8 -6.89 -7.40 20.35
CA THR A 8 -6.07 -6.72 21.36
C THR A 8 -5.59 -5.37 20.84
N MET A 9 -5.47 -4.39 21.73
CA MET A 9 -5.01 -3.04 21.41
C MET A 9 -3.69 -2.76 22.12
N ARG A 10 -2.71 -2.28 21.36
CA ARG A 10 -1.40 -1.85 21.86
C ARG A 10 -1.29 -0.35 21.65
N ARG A 11 -1.57 0.42 22.69
CA ARG A 11 -1.63 1.88 22.59
C ARG A 11 -0.27 2.52 22.34
N GLY A 12 -0.20 3.48 21.43
CA GLY A 12 1.03 4.20 21.09
C GLY A 12 2.16 3.36 20.49
N GLN A 13 1.88 2.11 20.11
CA GLN A 13 2.86 1.14 19.57
C GLN A 13 2.81 1.04 18.03
N GLY A 14 1.96 1.85 17.39
CA GLY A 14 1.95 2.05 15.95
C GLY A 14 2.84 3.21 15.54
N ILE A 15 2.90 3.45 14.23
CA ILE A 15 3.71 4.53 13.67
C ILE A 15 3.19 5.89 14.12
N ASN A 16 4.13 6.81 14.38
CA ASN A 16 3.87 8.15 14.91
C ASN A 16 3.08 8.15 16.23
N GLY A 17 3.19 7.07 17.02
CA GLY A 17 2.47 6.93 18.29
C GLY A 17 0.99 6.60 18.11
N SER A 18 0.58 6.10 16.94
CA SER A 18 -0.76 5.53 16.74
C SER A 18 -0.98 4.28 17.58
N ASP A 19 -2.24 3.94 17.81
CA ASP A 19 -2.62 2.69 18.45
C ASP A 19 -2.58 1.55 17.41
N ARG A 20 -2.04 0.39 17.82
CA ARG A 20 -2.05 -0.81 16.99
C ARG A 20 -3.15 -1.76 17.46
N VAL A 21 -4.06 -2.09 16.55
CA VAL A 21 -5.08 -3.13 16.76
C VAL A 21 -4.60 -4.45 16.16
N MET A 22 -4.54 -5.50 16.97
CA MET A 22 -4.16 -6.84 16.55
C MET A 22 -5.39 -7.75 16.58
N LEU A 23 -5.68 -8.36 15.44
CA LEU A 23 -6.71 -9.38 15.27
C LEU A 23 -6.03 -10.73 15.11
N ALA A 24 -6.38 -11.71 15.94
CA ALA A 24 -5.80 -13.05 15.92
C ALA A 24 -6.88 -14.12 15.77
N TRP A 25 -6.66 -15.04 14.85
CA TRP A 25 -7.50 -16.22 14.65
C TRP A 25 -6.75 -17.49 15.07
N PRO A 26 -7.47 -18.59 15.36
CA PRO A 26 -6.82 -19.89 15.52
C PRO A 26 -5.97 -20.23 14.28
N ASP A 27 -4.93 -21.02 14.48
CA ASP A 27 -4.04 -21.43 13.39
C ASP A 27 -4.83 -22.12 12.26
N ASN A 28 -4.45 -21.82 11.02
CA ASN A 28 -5.09 -22.32 9.80
C ASN A 28 -6.60 -22.02 9.66
N ALA A 29 -7.16 -21.11 10.45
CA ALA A 29 -8.59 -20.79 10.41
C ALA A 29 -9.05 -20.05 9.13
N ILE A 30 -8.13 -19.36 8.46
CA ILE A 30 -8.38 -18.61 7.22
C ILE A 30 -7.25 -18.97 6.25
N GLN A 31 -7.55 -19.84 5.30
CA GLN A 31 -6.61 -20.29 4.27
C GLN A 31 -7.28 -20.23 2.91
N ASN A 32 -6.53 -19.86 1.86
CA ASN A 32 -7.01 -19.84 0.48
C ASN A 32 -8.31 -19.04 0.33
N ALA A 33 -8.36 -17.89 1.00
CA ALA A 33 -9.54 -17.04 1.09
C ALA A 33 -9.16 -15.57 1.23
N TRP A 34 -10.10 -14.70 0.85
CA TRP A 34 -10.05 -13.27 1.14
C TRP A 34 -10.75 -12.97 2.47
N LEU A 35 -10.17 -12.06 3.23
CA LEU A 35 -10.70 -11.51 4.47
C LEU A 35 -10.96 -10.02 4.29
N GLU A 36 -12.23 -9.61 4.39
CA GLU A 36 -12.60 -8.21 4.58
C GLU A 36 -12.61 -7.89 6.08
N VAL A 37 -11.87 -6.85 6.47
CA VAL A 37 -11.89 -6.26 7.80
C VAL A 37 -12.45 -4.87 7.69
N ARG A 38 -13.56 -4.61 8.38
CA ARG A 38 -14.21 -3.30 8.40
C ARG A 38 -14.07 -2.66 9.77
N LEU A 39 -13.36 -1.54 9.82
CA LEU A 39 -13.31 -0.68 10.99
C LEU A 39 -14.48 0.30 10.91
N LYS A 40 -15.40 0.22 11.87
CA LYS A 40 -16.59 1.06 11.87
C LYS A 40 -16.30 2.52 12.19
N SER A 41 -16.98 3.42 11.48
CA SER A 41 -16.99 4.84 11.83
C SER A 41 -17.65 5.09 13.18
N GLY A 42 -17.31 6.22 13.79
CA GLY A 42 -17.94 6.66 15.04
C GLY A 42 -17.01 7.35 16.02
N ALA A 43 -17.59 7.84 17.11
CA ALA A 43 -16.89 8.64 18.12
C ALA A 43 -15.69 7.93 18.79
N SER A 44 -15.69 6.60 18.82
CA SER A 44 -14.59 5.81 19.39
C SER A 44 -13.40 5.63 18.45
N THR A 45 -13.61 5.74 17.14
CA THR A 45 -12.55 5.62 16.12
C THR A 45 -12.19 6.96 15.50
N LEU A 46 -13.01 8.00 15.71
CA LEU A 46 -12.88 9.34 15.12
C LEU A 46 -12.87 9.33 13.58
N LEU A 47 -13.36 8.25 12.98
CA LEU A 47 -13.48 8.12 11.53
C LEU A 47 -14.82 8.70 11.06
N GLY A 48 -14.78 9.44 9.95
CA GLY A 48 -15.97 9.97 9.27
C GLY A 48 -16.76 8.89 8.54
N ASP A 49 -16.06 7.90 7.95
CA ASP A 49 -16.62 6.77 7.21
C ASP A 49 -16.01 5.44 7.69
N ASP A 50 -16.68 4.32 7.39
CA ASP A 50 -16.13 2.98 7.65
C ASP A 50 -14.85 2.81 6.84
N ASP A 51 -13.79 2.30 7.47
CA ASP A 51 -12.56 1.93 6.79
C ASP A 51 -12.55 0.42 6.47
N LEU A 52 -12.12 0.07 5.26
CA LEU A 52 -12.23 -1.27 4.69
C LEU A 52 -10.86 -1.79 4.25
N PHE A 53 -10.45 -2.90 4.84
CA PHE A 53 -9.20 -3.58 4.53
C PHE A 53 -9.49 -4.96 3.95
N TYR A 54 -8.72 -5.37 2.94
CA TYR A 54 -8.83 -6.68 2.33
C TYR A 54 -7.49 -7.39 2.40
N PHE A 55 -7.50 -8.63 2.90
CA PHE A 55 -6.32 -9.48 3.01
C PHE A 55 -6.57 -10.79 2.27
N GLY A 56 -5.71 -11.11 1.31
CA GLY A 56 -5.72 -12.38 0.61
C GLY A 56 -4.70 -13.34 1.22
N ASN A 57 -5.09 -14.60 1.40
CA ASN A 57 -4.16 -15.65 1.81
C ASN A 57 -4.23 -16.77 0.77
N ALA A 58 -3.22 -16.87 -0.10
CA ALA A 58 -2.97 -18.04 -0.93
C ALA A 58 -1.75 -18.76 -0.35
N VAL A 59 -1.96 -19.92 0.28
CA VAL A 59 -0.90 -20.59 1.05
C VAL A 59 0.23 -21.02 0.12
N GLY A 60 1.45 -20.57 0.39
CA GLY A 60 2.64 -20.92 -0.41
C GLY A 60 2.90 -20.02 -1.62
N GLU A 61 2.08 -18.99 -1.86
CA GLU A 61 2.26 -18.03 -2.97
C GLU A 61 3.23 -16.92 -2.56
N THR A 62 4.13 -16.53 -3.47
CA THR A 62 5.23 -15.59 -3.19
C THR A 62 5.10 -14.23 -3.88
N GLY A 63 4.00 -13.98 -4.58
CA GLY A 63 3.73 -12.74 -5.32
C GLY A 63 4.51 -12.63 -6.62
N THR A 64 4.94 -13.75 -7.21
CA THR A 64 5.80 -13.73 -8.41
C THR A 64 5.09 -13.08 -9.61
N VAL A 65 3.76 -13.21 -9.70
CA VAL A 65 2.95 -12.63 -10.78
C VAL A 65 1.74 -11.91 -10.22
N ALA A 66 1.72 -10.57 -10.32
CA ALA A 66 0.64 -9.74 -9.76
C ALA A 66 -0.77 -10.05 -10.31
N GLY A 67 -0.87 -10.65 -11.49
CA GLY A 67 -2.15 -10.96 -12.14
C GLY A 67 -2.81 -12.27 -11.70
N ASN A 68 -2.22 -13.03 -10.79
CA ASN A 68 -2.81 -14.26 -10.26
C ASN A 68 -2.27 -14.58 -8.84
N THR A 69 -2.72 -15.71 -8.28
CA THR A 69 -2.26 -16.24 -7.00
C THR A 69 -1.79 -17.69 -7.16
N PHE A 70 -1.16 -18.00 -8.29
CA PHE A 70 -0.74 -19.35 -8.61
C PHE A 70 0.47 -19.74 -7.79
N VAL A 71 0.38 -20.86 -7.10
CA VAL A 71 1.50 -21.49 -6.43
C VAL A 71 2.10 -22.49 -7.39
N THR A 72 3.30 -22.22 -7.85
CA THR A 72 3.97 -22.98 -8.90
C THR A 72 5.26 -23.62 -8.40
N SER A 73 6.00 -24.27 -9.30
CA SER A 73 7.35 -24.71 -9.00
C SER A 73 8.31 -23.55 -8.70
N ILE A 74 8.00 -22.32 -9.14
CA ILE A 74 8.83 -21.14 -8.84
C ILE A 74 8.81 -20.85 -7.34
N ASP A 75 7.66 -20.90 -6.69
CA ASP A 75 7.53 -20.67 -5.24
C ASP A 75 8.30 -21.73 -4.43
N VAL A 76 8.21 -22.99 -4.85
CA VAL A 76 8.94 -24.11 -4.24
C VAL A 76 10.46 -23.92 -4.37
N ILE A 77 10.93 -23.51 -5.55
CA ILE A 77 12.36 -23.24 -5.80
C ILE A 77 12.79 -22.00 -5.01
N GLY A 78 11.97 -20.95 -4.98
CA GLY A 78 12.23 -19.73 -4.23
C GLY A 78 12.45 -20.00 -2.74
N ALA A 79 11.56 -20.77 -2.11
CA ALA A 79 11.74 -21.17 -0.71
C ALA A 79 13.01 -22.03 -0.50
N ARG A 80 13.33 -22.92 -1.44
CA ARG A 80 14.53 -23.75 -1.37
C ARG A 80 15.82 -22.92 -1.45
N ASP A 81 15.86 -21.93 -2.32
CA ASP A 81 17.06 -21.13 -2.61
C ASP A 81 17.26 -19.98 -1.61
N ASN A 82 16.24 -19.67 -0.79
CA ASN A 82 16.26 -18.59 0.20
C ASN A 82 16.16 -19.10 1.65
N GLN A 83 16.80 -20.24 1.95
CA GLN A 83 16.80 -20.82 3.29
C GLN A 83 17.33 -19.86 4.36
N ARG A 84 16.67 -19.87 5.52
CA ARG A 84 16.98 -19.06 6.70
C ARG A 84 17.03 -19.97 7.90
N GLY A 85 18.12 -19.86 8.66
CA GLY A 85 18.44 -20.75 9.77
C GLY A 85 18.41 -20.04 11.12
N PRO A 86 18.67 -20.75 12.23
CA PRO A 86 18.62 -20.17 13.58
C PRO A 86 19.63 -19.04 13.83
N PHE A 87 20.65 -18.90 12.97
CA PHE A 87 21.67 -17.85 13.03
C PHE A 87 21.48 -16.75 11.97
N ASP A 88 20.46 -16.89 11.12
CA ASP A 88 20.08 -15.94 10.07
C ASP A 88 18.57 -16.02 9.91
N LEU A 89 17.87 -15.41 10.86
CA LEU A 89 16.41 -15.50 10.98
C LEU A 89 15.74 -14.69 9.86
N ALA A 90 14.66 -15.23 9.30
CA ALA A 90 13.81 -14.52 8.37
C ALA A 90 13.20 -13.27 9.03
N SER A 91 13.15 -12.16 8.28
CA SER A 91 12.35 -11.01 8.67
C SER A 91 10.87 -11.33 8.50
N ILE A 92 10.01 -10.55 9.16
CA ILE A 92 8.55 -10.73 9.07
C ILE A 92 7.99 -10.52 7.65
N GLU A 93 8.73 -9.80 6.80
CA GLU A 93 8.37 -9.55 5.40
C GLU A 93 8.94 -10.60 4.43
N ASN A 94 9.69 -11.59 4.91
CA ASN A 94 10.23 -12.62 4.04
C ASN A 94 9.10 -13.45 3.43
N VAL A 95 8.92 -13.36 2.11
CA VAL A 95 7.84 -14.05 1.39
C VAL A 95 7.97 -15.57 1.40
N TYR A 96 9.14 -16.11 1.73
CA TYR A 96 9.41 -17.55 1.73
C TYR A 96 9.26 -18.24 3.11
N ASP A 97 9.04 -17.48 4.19
CA ASP A 97 8.75 -18.01 5.53
C ASP A 97 7.22 -18.13 5.70
N PHE A 98 6.62 -19.17 5.13
CA PHE A 98 5.17 -19.23 4.97
C PHE A 98 4.42 -19.42 6.29
N ASN A 99 5.02 -20.13 7.26
CA ASN A 99 4.44 -20.34 8.59
C ASN A 99 4.86 -19.26 9.61
N ARG A 100 5.65 -18.27 9.19
CA ARG A 100 6.11 -17.13 10.01
C ARG A 100 6.83 -17.56 11.28
N ASP A 101 7.57 -18.67 11.22
CA ASP A 101 8.33 -19.19 12.36
C ASP A 101 9.76 -18.61 12.44
N ARG A 102 10.08 -17.68 11.54
CA ARG A 102 11.36 -16.97 11.37
C ARG A 102 12.46 -17.83 10.75
N LEU A 103 12.13 -19.01 10.24
CA LEU A 103 13.02 -19.86 9.47
C LEU A 103 12.47 -20.00 8.05
N VAL A 104 13.34 -20.32 7.11
CA VAL A 104 12.94 -20.79 5.78
C VAL A 104 13.63 -22.11 5.63
N SER A 105 12.85 -23.18 5.76
CA SER A 105 13.33 -24.53 5.95
C SER A 105 12.67 -25.50 4.98
N SER A 106 12.92 -26.79 5.16
CA SER A 106 12.19 -27.83 4.42
C SER A 106 10.68 -27.76 4.67
N THR A 107 10.24 -27.19 5.80
CA THR A 107 8.82 -26.97 6.09
C THR A 107 8.21 -26.04 5.06
N ASP A 108 8.84 -24.90 4.77
CA ASP A 108 8.34 -23.91 3.80
C ASP A 108 8.34 -24.45 2.37
N VAL A 109 9.38 -25.21 2.01
CA VAL A 109 9.44 -25.91 0.72
C VAL A 109 8.28 -26.90 0.59
N ILE A 110 7.94 -27.63 1.65
CA ILE A 110 6.81 -28.56 1.68
C ILE A 110 5.48 -27.79 1.61
N ILE A 111 5.35 -26.66 2.31
CA ILE A 111 4.15 -25.81 2.27
C ILE A 111 3.86 -25.36 0.83
N ALA A 112 4.83 -24.78 0.12
CA ALA A 112 4.63 -24.37 -1.27
C ALA A 112 4.34 -25.57 -2.19
N ARG A 113 5.00 -26.72 -1.97
CA ARG A 113 4.80 -27.91 -2.80
C ARG A 113 3.39 -28.49 -2.63
N ASP A 114 2.90 -28.57 -1.40
CA ASP A 114 1.62 -29.21 -1.09
C ASP A 114 0.42 -28.29 -1.41
N HIS A 115 0.66 -27.01 -1.70
CA HIS A 115 -0.35 -26.01 -2.06
C HIS A 115 -0.27 -25.52 -3.51
N GLN A 116 0.38 -26.28 -4.40
CA GLN A 116 0.45 -25.93 -5.82
C GLN A 116 -0.95 -25.70 -6.43
N SER A 117 -1.08 -24.61 -7.17
CA SER A 117 -2.35 -24.16 -7.73
C SER A 117 -2.18 -23.61 -9.15
N GLY A 118 -3.30 -23.48 -9.86
CA GLY A 118 -3.34 -22.91 -11.19
C GLY A 118 -4.71 -22.33 -11.49
N ALA A 119 -5.01 -22.08 -12.76
CA ALA A 119 -6.19 -21.31 -13.19
C ALA A 119 -7.55 -21.77 -12.62
N LEU A 120 -7.68 -23.03 -12.21
CA LEU A 120 -8.93 -23.59 -11.68
C LEU A 120 -8.94 -23.78 -10.15
N THR A 121 -7.78 -23.68 -9.50
CA THR A 121 -7.61 -24.02 -8.06
C THR A 121 -6.99 -22.91 -7.23
N SER A 122 -6.48 -21.86 -7.86
CA SER A 122 -5.92 -20.68 -7.18
C SER A 122 -6.99 -19.83 -6.51
N LEU A 123 -6.61 -19.04 -5.50
CA LEU A 123 -7.47 -18.02 -4.91
C LEU A 123 -7.81 -16.94 -5.96
N PRO A 124 -9.06 -16.80 -6.41
CA PRO A 124 -9.39 -15.80 -7.42
C PRO A 124 -9.08 -14.40 -6.90
N LEU A 125 -8.44 -13.57 -7.73
CA LEU A 125 -8.30 -12.15 -7.41
C LEU A 125 -9.68 -11.49 -7.36
N ILE A 126 -9.85 -10.57 -6.41
CA ILE A 126 -11.08 -9.80 -6.26
C ILE A 126 -10.88 -8.39 -6.81
N THR A 127 -11.95 -7.82 -7.35
CA THR A 127 -12.04 -6.38 -7.54
C THR A 127 -12.62 -5.79 -6.27
N VAL A 128 -11.81 -5.00 -5.56
CA VAL A 128 -12.31 -4.27 -4.40
C VAL A 128 -13.25 -3.15 -4.87
N PRO A 129 -14.40 -2.95 -4.21
CA PRO A 129 -15.23 -1.79 -4.47
C PRO A 129 -14.38 -0.53 -4.26
N LEU A 130 -14.45 0.41 -5.19
CA LEU A 130 -13.89 1.73 -4.95
C LEU A 130 -14.63 2.32 -3.75
N SER A 131 -13.91 2.54 -2.65
CA SER A 131 -14.43 3.32 -1.54
C SER A 131 -14.63 4.75 -2.03
N VAL A 132 -15.87 5.12 -2.35
CA VAL A 132 -16.32 6.51 -2.51
C VAL A 132 -16.55 7.03 -1.09
N GLY A 133 -15.46 7.26 -0.37
CA GLY A 133 -15.46 7.55 1.07
C GLY A 133 -14.65 8.81 1.37
N ALA A 134 -15.07 9.92 0.79
CA ALA A 134 -14.90 11.26 1.32
C ALA A 134 -15.95 12.15 0.66
N THR A 135 -17.21 11.98 1.04
CA THR A 135 -18.16 13.09 0.88
C THR A 135 -17.71 14.19 1.84
N VAL A 136 -16.80 15.05 1.41
CA VAL A 136 -16.77 16.42 1.93
C VAL A 136 -18.14 17.02 1.61
N ALA A 137 -18.88 17.34 2.66
CA ALA A 137 -20.17 17.99 2.55
C ALA A 137 -20.05 19.18 1.59
N ALA A 138 -20.90 19.21 0.56
CA ALA A 138 -21.06 20.35 -0.33
C ALA A 138 -21.42 21.59 0.50
N GLY A 139 -20.45 22.49 0.63
CA GLY A 139 -20.55 23.78 1.30
C GLY A 139 -19.11 24.26 1.50
N ILE A 140 -18.53 25.06 0.61
CA ILE A 140 -19.05 26.27 -0.02
C ILE A 140 -18.29 26.47 -1.33
N ALA A 141 -19.01 26.89 -2.37
CA ALA A 141 -18.38 27.57 -3.49
C ALA A 141 -17.68 28.82 -2.94
N GLN A 142 -16.36 28.79 -2.90
CA GLN A 142 -15.60 30.00 -3.17
C GLN A 142 -14.59 29.66 -4.25
N GLU A 143 -15.01 29.98 -5.47
CA GLU A 143 -14.13 30.45 -6.52
C GLU A 143 -13.23 31.54 -5.92
N THR A 144 -12.09 31.14 -5.36
CA THR A 144 -10.95 32.02 -5.21
C THR A 144 -9.97 31.63 -6.28
N ALA A 145 -9.95 32.44 -7.34
CA ALA A 145 -8.88 32.46 -8.31
C ALA A 145 -7.52 32.29 -7.59
N TRP A 146 -6.76 31.32 -8.10
CA TRP A 146 -5.43 30.96 -7.66
C TRP A 146 -4.52 32.21 -7.59
N PRO A 147 -3.84 32.50 -6.48
CA PRO A 147 -2.82 33.54 -6.47
C PRO A 147 -1.62 33.05 -7.30
N ALA A 148 -1.24 33.86 -8.30
CA ALA A 148 -0.31 33.54 -9.38
C ALA A 148 1.17 33.32 -8.98
N ASP A 149 1.47 33.01 -7.72
CA ASP A 149 2.84 32.76 -7.24
C ASP A 149 3.02 31.30 -6.80
N GLU A 150 3.13 30.43 -7.79
CA GLU A 150 3.28 28.96 -7.67
C GLU A 150 4.62 28.51 -7.10
N ARG A 151 5.61 29.41 -6.98
CA ARG A 151 6.96 29.08 -6.49
C ARG A 151 7.07 28.89 -4.97
N THR A 152 5.95 29.02 -4.25
CA THR A 152 5.93 28.98 -2.77
C THR A 152 5.04 27.87 -2.19
N MET A 153 4.42 27.04 -3.03
CA MET A 153 3.45 26.02 -2.59
C MET A 153 4.10 24.86 -1.84
N ALA A 154 5.36 24.48 -2.12
CA ALA A 154 6.07 23.40 -1.41
C ALA A 154 6.12 23.61 0.12
N ALA A 155 6.05 24.86 0.60
CA ALA A 155 6.08 25.18 2.02
C ALA A 155 4.70 25.18 2.70
N ASN A 156 3.60 25.17 1.93
CA ASN A 156 2.24 25.34 2.45
C ASN A 156 1.23 24.32 1.93
N VAL A 157 1.68 23.26 1.22
CA VAL A 157 0.86 22.07 0.98
C VAL A 157 0.41 21.56 2.35
N PRO A 158 -0.91 21.48 2.63
CA PRO A 158 -1.37 20.87 3.87
C PRO A 158 -0.77 19.46 3.93
N THR A 159 -0.11 19.11 5.02
CA THR A 159 0.52 17.79 5.26
C THR A 159 -0.47 16.60 5.20
N ALA A 160 -1.72 16.86 4.82
CA ALA A 160 -2.80 15.91 4.61
C ALA A 160 -2.95 15.46 3.15
N TRP A 161 -2.26 16.07 2.18
CA TRP A 161 -2.39 15.75 0.75
C TRP A 161 -1.14 15.01 0.26
N PRO A 162 -1.27 13.88 -0.46
CA PRO A 162 -0.12 13.17 -1.01
C PRO A 162 0.71 14.09 -1.92
N LEU A 163 2.05 14.05 -1.81
CA LEU A 163 2.89 14.63 -2.84
C LEU A 163 2.60 13.88 -4.15
N GLY A 164 2.30 14.62 -5.22
CA GLY A 164 1.95 14.04 -6.51
C GLY A 164 0.46 14.07 -6.89
N ASP A 165 -0.44 14.44 -6.00
CA ASP A 165 -1.89 14.56 -6.27
C ASP A 165 -2.22 15.83 -7.09
N VAL A 166 -1.86 15.84 -8.37
CA VAL A 166 -2.01 17.02 -9.24
C VAL A 166 -3.45 17.31 -9.65
N ASN A 167 -4.34 16.32 -9.53
CA ASN A 167 -5.75 16.49 -9.85
C ASN A 167 -6.60 16.87 -8.61
N PHE A 168 -5.99 16.88 -7.42
CA PHE A 168 -6.56 17.23 -6.14
C PHE A 168 -7.73 16.33 -5.70
N ASP A 169 -7.68 15.04 -6.02
CA ASP A 169 -8.68 14.06 -5.60
C ASP A 169 -8.35 13.36 -4.27
N GLY A 170 -7.24 13.74 -3.64
CA GLY A 170 -6.74 13.21 -2.38
C GLY A 170 -5.99 11.90 -2.53
N ARG A 171 -5.66 11.47 -3.77
CA ARG A 171 -4.92 10.24 -4.07
C ARG A 171 -3.76 10.56 -5.00
N PHE A 172 -2.73 9.72 -4.95
CA PHE A 172 -1.69 9.68 -5.97
C PHE A 172 -1.84 8.39 -6.76
N ASP A 173 -2.41 8.46 -7.96
CA ASP A 173 -2.62 7.31 -8.83
C ASP A 173 -2.28 7.56 -10.31
N SER A 174 -2.60 6.59 -11.18
CA SER A 174 -2.29 6.69 -12.60
C SER A 174 -2.92 7.91 -13.28
N SER A 175 -3.99 8.47 -12.73
CA SER A 175 -4.67 9.65 -13.25
C SER A 175 -3.82 10.90 -13.07
N ASP A 176 -3.11 11.01 -11.95
CA ASP A 176 -2.15 12.08 -11.67
C ASP A 176 -0.95 12.00 -12.60
N LEU A 177 -0.43 10.79 -12.79
CA LEU A 177 0.65 10.56 -13.75
C LEU A 177 0.23 10.92 -15.17
N VAL A 178 -0.98 10.54 -15.59
CA VAL A 178 -1.52 10.92 -16.90
C VAL A 178 -1.64 12.44 -17.02
N ALA A 179 -2.07 13.13 -15.95
CA ALA A 179 -2.22 14.59 -15.95
C ALA A 179 -0.87 15.31 -16.11
N VAL A 180 0.20 14.88 -15.43
CA VAL A 180 1.55 15.49 -15.59
C VAL A 180 2.22 15.10 -16.90
N PHE A 181 2.10 13.84 -17.34
CA PHE A 181 2.71 13.41 -18.60
C PHE A 181 2.05 14.06 -19.82
N GLN A 182 0.78 14.43 -19.74
CA GLN A 182 0.11 15.23 -20.78
C GLN A 182 0.71 16.64 -20.93
N ARG A 183 1.39 17.17 -19.92
CA ARG A 183 2.06 18.47 -19.98
C ARG A 183 3.42 18.42 -20.66
N GLY A 184 3.99 17.22 -20.82
CA GLY A 184 5.19 17.00 -21.63
C GLY A 184 6.49 17.57 -21.05
N LYS A 185 6.54 17.84 -19.74
CA LYS A 185 7.73 18.40 -19.06
C LYS A 185 8.67 17.36 -18.45
N PHE A 186 8.32 16.07 -18.53
CA PHE A 186 9.17 15.01 -18.00
C PHE A 186 10.52 14.95 -18.74
N ASN A 187 11.61 15.12 -18.01
CA ASN A 187 12.97 15.24 -18.56
C ASN A 187 13.06 16.30 -19.67
N ALA A 188 12.31 17.40 -19.55
CA ALA A 188 12.49 18.57 -20.39
C ALA A 188 13.87 19.21 -20.15
N ASP A 189 14.18 20.29 -20.87
CA ASP A 189 15.46 20.99 -20.70
C ASP A 189 15.58 21.57 -19.28
N GLN A 190 16.29 20.84 -18.42
CA GLN A 190 16.55 21.17 -17.00
C GLN A 190 17.25 22.51 -16.79
N SER A 191 17.84 23.10 -17.84
CA SER A 191 18.43 24.44 -17.73
C SER A 191 17.38 25.55 -17.63
N LEU A 192 16.13 25.25 -17.97
CA LEU A 192 15.02 26.21 -17.95
C LEU A 192 14.38 26.33 -16.56
N GLN A 193 14.44 25.29 -15.72
CA GLN A 193 13.83 25.22 -14.39
C GLN A 193 12.41 25.81 -14.37
N ASP A 194 11.63 25.41 -15.36
CA ASP A 194 10.31 25.97 -15.63
C ASP A 194 9.17 25.01 -15.28
N ALA A 195 9.47 23.85 -14.69
CA ALA A 195 8.45 22.97 -14.15
C ALA A 195 7.82 23.61 -12.90
N THR A 196 6.50 23.54 -12.81
CA THR A 196 5.78 23.87 -11.58
C THR A 196 5.31 22.59 -10.91
N TRP A 197 4.81 22.70 -9.67
CA TRP A 197 4.25 21.57 -8.95
C TRP A 197 3.17 20.81 -9.74
N ALA A 198 2.35 21.53 -10.51
CA ALA A 198 1.33 20.93 -11.36
C ALA A 198 1.89 20.30 -12.65
N ASP A 199 3.12 20.64 -13.01
CA ASP A 199 3.88 20.01 -14.09
C ASP A 199 4.69 18.79 -13.63
N GLY A 200 4.82 18.58 -12.31
CA GLY A 200 5.49 17.44 -11.72
C GLY A 200 6.67 17.77 -10.80
N ASP A 201 7.01 19.06 -10.60
CA ASP A 201 8.07 19.53 -9.68
C ASP A 201 7.61 19.41 -8.22
N TRP A 202 7.71 18.21 -7.66
CA TRP A 202 7.18 17.85 -6.35
C TRP A 202 8.23 17.92 -5.25
N ASP A 203 9.52 17.96 -5.59
CA ASP A 203 10.60 18.25 -4.64
C ASP A 203 11.02 19.74 -4.62
N GLY A 204 10.56 20.53 -5.59
CA GLY A 204 10.69 21.98 -5.64
C GLY A 204 12.01 22.47 -6.23
N ASP A 205 12.71 21.63 -6.99
CA ASP A 205 13.98 21.95 -7.63
C ASP A 205 13.83 22.69 -8.98
N GLY A 206 12.61 22.74 -9.52
CA GLY A 206 12.23 23.45 -10.74
C GLY A 206 12.21 22.58 -11.99
N ASP A 207 12.49 21.28 -11.88
CA ASP A 207 12.43 20.32 -12.98
C ASP A 207 11.36 19.24 -12.73
N PHE A 208 11.01 18.45 -13.75
CA PHE A 208 10.16 17.27 -13.57
C PHE A 208 10.91 16.03 -14.07
N ASP A 209 11.44 15.24 -13.14
CA ASP A 209 12.24 14.06 -13.47
C ASP A 209 11.95 12.83 -12.57
N LEU A 210 12.90 11.90 -12.50
CA LEU A 210 12.74 10.67 -11.72
C LEU A 210 12.82 10.94 -10.20
N GLU A 211 13.52 11.98 -9.77
CA GLU A 211 13.64 12.37 -8.36
C GLU A 211 12.29 12.84 -7.82
N ASP A 212 11.49 13.58 -8.60
CA ASP A 212 10.10 13.92 -8.27
C ASP A 212 9.20 12.70 -8.11
N LEU A 213 9.27 11.77 -9.06
CA LEU A 213 8.49 10.54 -9.00
C LEU A 213 8.88 9.70 -7.77
N ILE A 214 10.17 9.70 -7.41
CA ILE A 214 10.65 9.08 -6.17
C ILE A 214 10.13 9.84 -4.96
N ALA A 215 10.10 11.17 -4.97
CA ALA A 215 9.59 11.99 -3.87
C ALA A 215 8.09 11.73 -3.62
N ALA A 216 7.26 11.68 -4.68
CA ALA A 216 5.85 11.36 -4.58
C ALA A 216 5.60 9.94 -4.03
N VAL A 217 6.28 8.93 -4.56
CA VAL A 217 6.15 7.54 -4.10
C VAL A 217 6.74 7.35 -2.69
N ALA A 218 7.79 8.07 -2.33
CA ALA A 218 8.37 8.03 -0.99
C ALA A 218 7.44 8.67 0.06
N SER A 219 6.67 9.70 -0.31
CA SER A 219 5.65 10.30 0.53
C SER A 219 4.51 9.32 0.85
N GLU A 220 4.06 8.56 -0.16
CA GLU A 220 3.12 7.44 0.03
C GLU A 220 3.74 6.34 0.89
N ARG A 221 5.05 6.09 0.77
CA ARG A 221 5.75 5.08 1.57
C ARG A 221 5.88 5.50 3.04
N ILE A 222 5.85 6.79 3.38
CA ILE A 222 5.82 7.28 4.77
C ILE A 222 4.39 7.29 5.33
N LEU A 223 3.36 7.47 4.48
CA LEU A 223 1.95 7.41 4.90
C LEU A 223 1.38 5.98 4.94
N ARG A 224 1.85 5.08 4.07
CA ARG A 224 1.42 3.66 3.99
C ARG A 224 2.33 2.68 4.74
N ARG A 225 3.54 3.08 5.15
CA ARG A 225 4.23 2.44 6.28
C ARG A 225 3.84 3.22 7.53
N GLY A 226 2.76 2.94 8.24
CA GLY A 226 2.01 1.70 8.34
C GLY A 226 2.83 0.43 8.61
N ALA A 227 4.01 0.50 9.25
CA ALA A 227 4.76 -0.69 9.64
C ALA A 227 3.82 -1.66 10.37
N LEU A 228 3.55 -2.77 9.68
CA LEU A 228 2.99 -3.98 10.24
C LEU A 228 3.93 -4.43 11.35
N VAL A 229 3.55 -4.15 12.59
CA VAL A 229 4.11 -4.80 13.77
C VAL A 229 3.18 -5.93 14.17
#